data_AF-D5RQ13-F1
#
_entry.id   AF-D5RQ13-F1
#
_cell.length_a   1.000
_cell.length_b   1.000
_cell.length_c   1.000
_cell.angle_alpha   90.00
_cell.angle_beta   90.00
_cell.angle_gamma   90.00
#
_symmetry.space_group_name_H-M   'P 1'
#
loop_
_entity.id
_entity.type
_entity.pdbx_description
1 polymer ?
#
loop_
_entity_poly.entity_id
_entity_poly.type
_entity_poly.pdbx_seq_one_letter_code
_entity_poly.pdbx_strand_id
1 'polypeptide(L)' 'RYERRPGPPPRRGAVWQPGHWGWLRGQYVWVPGRWVEGRRGRWREGRWVERRGRWVWVEPGWR' A
#
# COMPACT_ATOMS: atom_id res chain seq x y z
N ARG A 1 -13.49 0.75 -1.36
CA ARG A 1 -13.28 2.05 -2.05
C ARG A 1 -11.77 2.22 -2.22
N TYR A 2 -11.23 1.95 -3.40
CA TYR A 2 -9.82 2.15 -3.70
C TYR A 2 -9.56 3.65 -3.82
N GLU A 3 -8.56 4.15 -3.11
CA GLU A 3 -8.18 5.56 -3.16
C GLU A 3 -7.65 5.87 -4.56
N ARG A 4 -8.31 6.81 -5.24
CA ARG A 4 -8.02 7.16 -6.63
C ARG A 4 -6.66 7.87 -6.68
N ARG A 5 -5.80 7.50 -7.63
CA ARG A 5 -4.49 8.12 -7.88
C ARG A 5 -4.66 9.65 -7.97
N PRO A 6 -3.98 10.47 -7.14
CA PRO A 6 -4.23 11.91 -7.08
C PRO A 6 -3.59 12.72 -8.22
N GLY A 7 -3.35 12.12 -9.40
CA GLY A 7 -2.77 12.80 -10.56
C GLY A 7 -1.50 12.13 -11.09
N PRO A 8 -0.66 12.86 -11.85
CA PRO A 8 0.58 12.32 -12.40
C PRO A 8 1.63 12.07 -11.30
N PRO A 9 2.51 11.08 -11.50
CA PRO A 9 3.58 10.77 -10.55
C PRO A 9 4.56 11.95 -10.41
N PRO A 10 5.06 12.23 -9.20
CA PRO A 10 6.03 13.31 -8.96
C PRO A 10 7.40 13.03 -9.59
N ARG A 11 7.73 11.77 -9.90
CA ARG A 11 8.98 11.34 -10.53
C ARG A 11 8.73 10.24 -11.56
N ARG A 12 9.53 10.20 -12.64
CA ARG A 12 9.49 9.11 -13.63
C ARG A 12 9.78 7.78 -12.94
N GLY A 13 8.88 6.81 -13.11
CA GLY A 13 8.98 5.48 -12.50
C GLY A 13 8.33 5.35 -11.12
N ALA A 14 7.84 6.43 -10.50
CA ALA A 14 7.10 6.33 -9.25
C ALA A 14 5.78 5.57 -9.42
N VAL A 15 5.45 4.73 -8.44
CA VAL A 15 4.22 3.92 -8.43
C VAL A 15 3.29 4.42 -7.34
N TRP A 16 2.01 4.55 -7.66
CA TRP A 16 1.00 4.89 -6.66
C TRP A 16 0.68 3.67 -5.80
N GLN A 17 0.92 3.81 -4.51
CA GLN A 17 0.41 2.92 -3.47
C GLN A 17 -0.90 3.53 -2.95
N PRO A 18 -2.07 2.92 -3.20
CA PRO A 18 -3.32 3.41 -2.63
C PRO A 18 -3.32 3.29 -1.11
N GLY A 19 -4.08 4.18 -0.47
CA GLY A 19 -4.33 4.12 0.97
C GLY A 19 -5.06 2.85 1.36
N HIS A 20 -4.81 2.43 2.59
CA HIS A 20 -5.35 1.19 3.14
C HIS A 20 -5.54 1.35 4.64
N TRP A 21 -6.42 0.52 5.21
CA TRP A 21 -6.45 0.36 6.65
C TRP A 21 -5.20 -0.40 7.09
N GLY A 22 -4.50 0.14 8.08
CA GLY A 22 -3.44 -0.54 8.81
C GLY A 22 -3.92 -0.86 10.23
N TRP A 23 -3.28 -1.83 10.88
CA TRP A 23 -3.49 -2.12 12.29
C TRP A 23 -2.32 -1.53 13.10
N LEU A 24 -2.57 -0.51 13.91
CA LEU A 24 -1.56 0.17 14.71
C LEU A 24 -2.07 0.33 16.14
N ARG A 25 -1.25 -0.06 17.14
CA ARG A 25 -1.56 0.08 18.58
C ARG A 25 -2.96 -0.43 18.99
N GLY A 26 -3.43 -1.52 18.38
CA GLY A 26 -4.70 -2.16 18.76
C GLY A 26 -5.96 -1.57 18.10
N GLN A 27 -5.80 -0.71 17.09
CA GLN A 27 -6.90 -0.11 16.36
C GLN A 27 -6.64 -0.07 14.86
N TYR A 28 -7.72 -0.08 14.08
CA TYR A 28 -7.66 0.19 12.64
C TYR A 28 -7.40 1.69 12.43
N VAL A 29 -6.32 2.00 11.73
CA VAL A 29 -5.97 3.37 11.33
C VAL A 29 -5.94 3.45 9.82
N TRP A 30 -6.48 4.54 9.26
CA TRP A 30 -6.37 4.79 7.82
C TRP A 30 -4.95 5.26 7.51
N VAL A 31 -4.26 4.53 6.64
CA VAL A 31 -2.96 4.91 6.10
C VAL A 31 -3.20 5.55 4.73
N PRO A 32 -2.93 6.85 4.55
CA PRO A 32 -3.13 7.52 3.28
C PRO A 32 -2.20 6.94 2.20
N GLY A 33 -2.68 6.90 0.96
CA GLY A 33 -1.89 6.49 -0.19
C GLY A 33 -0.70 7.42 -0.42
N ARG A 34 0.33 6.90 -1.07
CA ARG A 34 1.55 7.65 -1.38
C ARG A 34 2.17 7.23 -2.69
N TRP A 35 2.92 8.15 -3.28
CA TRP A 35 3.83 7.82 -4.36
C TRP A 35 5.06 7.14 -3.76
N VAL A 36 5.38 5.95 -4.26
CA VAL A 36 6.57 5.20 -3.86
C VAL A 36 7.57 5.28 -5.01
N GLU A 37 8.83 5.55 -4.68
CA GLU A 37 9.88 5.61 -5.69
C GLU A 37 9.99 4.29 -6.43
N GLY A 38 10.03 4.40 -7.77
CA GLY A 38 10.27 3.30 -8.67
C GLY A 38 11.61 2.63 -8.39
N ARG A 39 11.61 1.40 -7.88
CA ARG A 39 12.82 0.58 -7.84
C ARG A 39 12.80 -0.43 -8.99
N ARG A 40 13.96 -0.97 -9.37
CA ARG A 40 14.01 -2.10 -10.31
C ARG A 40 13.30 -3.30 -9.67
N GLY A 41 12.19 -3.74 -10.25
CA GLY A 41 11.36 -4.84 -9.75
C GLY A 41 9.89 -4.69 -10.15
N ARG A 42 9.05 -5.67 -9.82
CA ARG A 42 7.59 -5.50 -9.94
C ARG A 42 7.03 -4.99 -8.62
N TRP A 43 6.29 -3.89 -8.69
CA TRP A 43 5.49 -3.44 -7.56
C TRP A 43 4.42 -4.48 -7.22
N ARG A 44 4.41 -4.93 -5.97
CA ARG A 44 3.30 -5.71 -5.41
C ARG A 44 2.50 -4.82 -4.49
N GLU A 45 1.22 -4.68 -4.81
CA GLU A 45 0.27 -4.00 -3.96
C GLU A 45 0.15 -4.72 -2.60
N GLY A 46 0.04 -3.94 -1.54
CA GLY A 46 -0.17 -4.45 -0.20
C GLY A 46 -1.56 -5.05 -0.15
N ARG A 47 -1.70 -6.13 0.61
CA ARG A 47 -2.98 -6.83 0.69
C ARG A 47 -3.21 -7.34 2.08
N TRP A 48 -4.47 -7.39 2.46
CA TRP A 48 -4.91 -8.15 3.60
C TRP A 48 -4.76 -9.64 3.30
N VAL A 49 -4.05 -10.35 4.16
CA VAL A 49 -3.91 -11.81 4.09
C VAL A 49 -4.41 -12.38 5.40
N GLU A 50 -5.33 -13.34 5.31
CA GLU A 50 -5.74 -14.10 6.48
C GLU A 50 -4.62 -15.05 6.91
N ARG A 51 -4.17 -14.92 8.15
CA ARG A 51 -3.22 -15.83 8.79
C ARG A 51 -3.80 -16.31 10.11
N ARG A 52 -4.14 -17.61 10.17
CA ARG A 52 -4.65 -18.29 11.38
C ARG A 52 -5.84 -17.56 12.02
N GLY A 53 -6.84 -17.19 11.21
CA GLY A 53 -8.05 -16.49 11.67
C GLY A 53 -7.85 -15.01 12.01
N ARG A 54 -6.68 -14.42 11.71
CA ARG A 54 -6.42 -12.98 11.86
C ARG A 54 -6.09 -12.37 10.51
N TRP A 55 -6.70 -11.25 10.20
CA TRP A 55 -6.34 -10.44 9.05
C TRP A 55 -5.04 -9.70 9.35
N VAL A 56 -4.01 -9.95 8.55
CA VAL A 56 -2.72 -9.27 8.65
C VAL A 56 -2.52 -8.46 7.38
N TRP A 57 -2.22 -7.18 7.55
CA TRP A 57 -1.82 -6.34 6.44
C TRP A 57 -0.39 -6.72 6.01
N VAL A 58 -0.25 -7.21 4.78
CA VAL A 58 1.05 -7.43 4.17
C VAL A 58 1.44 -6.13 3.47
N GLU A 59 2.53 -5.53 3.93
CA GLU A 59 3.03 -4.29 3.34
C GLU A 59 3.31 -4.47 1.84
N PRO A 60 2.94 -3.48 1.02
CA PRO A 60 3.35 -3.45 -0.37
C PRO A 60 4.88 -3.40 -0.47
N GLY A 61 5.42 -3.96 -1.53
CA GLY A 61 6.86 -4.00 -1.72
C GLY A 61 7.28 -4.23 -3.15
N TRP A 62 8.55 -3.94 -3.39
CA TRP A 62 9.23 -4.32 -4.63
C TRP A 62 9.68 -5.78 -4.51
N ARG A 63 9.38 -6.58 -5.54
CA ARG A 63 9.94 -7.94 -5.72
C ARG A 63 10.81 -8.00 -6.96
#